data_AF-A0A956FGP9-F1
#
_entry.id   AF-A0A956FGP9-F1
#
_cell.length_a   1.000
_cell.length_b   1.000
_cell.length_c   1.000
_cell.angle_alpha   90.00
_cell.angle_beta   90.00
_cell.angle_gamma   90.00
#
_symmetry.space_group_name_H-M   'P 1'
#
loop_
_entity.id
_entity.type
_entity.pdbx_description
1 polymer ?
#
loop_
_entity_poly.entity_id
_entity_poly.type
_entity_poly.pdbx_seq_one_letter_code
_entity_poly.pdbx_strand_id
1 'polypeptide(L)'
;MGVALDDSIDSILDGRHRIVRKLAGGLCVVALASLALGPRPILAAPTTEPPPPAPSITVEGPVQVEVAAEMIEGELYHGWIHDHARTALERRAPLRAGDRISVRLRGFALDYTIEVRAYRPGEEGQPRWTADKGCKCKLDEMLLEVELLVDRAADELAAVAGAEQRAAREEQRLARERAEAEAEQARLEEENALRSEPYRPARLGFAGAVATGVGGGMLVTGIALAAKGQGAPTGNDLVAPSDLRPPGFALLGVGLGILSTGVTLLVIDVVRCNKDRLECGRREGVFTRATRARARSMTWR
;
A
#
# COMPACT_ATOMS: atom_id res chain seq x y z
N MET A 1 -42.41 6.53 29.89
CA MET A 1 -41.25 7.13 29.20
C MET A 1 -40.00 6.65 29.91
N GLY A 2 -39.52 5.47 29.52
CA GLY A 2 -38.29 4.86 30.03
C GLY A 2 -37.27 4.89 28.92
N VAL A 3 -36.10 5.48 29.18
CA VAL A 3 -35.00 5.59 28.23
C VAL A 3 -33.95 4.56 28.63
N ALA A 4 -33.64 3.70 27.66
CA ALA A 4 -32.66 2.64 27.71
C ALA A 4 -31.24 3.21 27.90
N LEU A 5 -30.53 2.66 28.90
CA LEU A 5 -29.15 2.97 29.24
C LEU A 5 -28.48 1.65 29.66
N ASP A 6 -28.36 0.70 28.73
CA ASP A 6 -27.71 -0.60 29.02
C ASP A 6 -26.65 -1.06 27.99
N ASP A 7 -26.55 -0.46 26.79
CA ASP A 7 -25.68 -1.03 25.75
C ASP A 7 -24.20 -0.58 25.78
N SER A 8 -23.74 0.16 26.80
CA SER A 8 -22.39 0.77 26.77
C SER A 8 -21.33 0.09 27.65
N ILE A 9 -21.68 -0.93 28.43
CA ILE A 9 -20.74 -1.56 29.39
C ILE A 9 -20.09 -2.84 28.82
N ASP A 10 -20.67 -3.50 27.82
CA ASP A 10 -20.14 -4.77 27.29
C ASP A 10 -18.93 -4.63 26.35
N SER A 11 -18.62 -3.42 25.85
CA SER A 11 -17.49 -3.22 24.91
C SER A 11 -16.10 -3.20 25.59
N ILE A 12 -16.03 -3.02 26.91
CA ILE A 12 -14.76 -2.85 27.63
C ILE A 12 -14.16 -4.18 28.11
N LEU A 13 -14.92 -5.28 28.10
CA LEU A 13 -14.46 -6.59 28.58
C LEU A 13 -13.87 -7.52 27.51
N ASP A 14 -14.01 -7.21 26.21
CA ASP A 14 -13.57 -8.12 25.13
C ASP A 14 -12.08 -7.91 24.69
N GLY A 15 -11.42 -6.87 25.20
CA GLY A 15 -10.05 -6.51 24.80
C GLY A 15 -8.92 -7.31 25.45
N ARG A 16 -9.19 -8.20 26.41
CA ARG A 16 -8.16 -8.77 27.31
C ARG A 16 -7.79 -10.24 27.06
N HIS A 17 -8.39 -10.92 26.07
CA HIS A 17 -8.18 -12.35 25.83
C HIS A 17 -7.24 -12.74 24.68
N ARG A 18 -6.61 -11.79 23.95
CA ARG A 18 -5.76 -12.14 22.78
C ARG A 18 -4.25 -12.24 23.02
N ILE A 19 -3.74 -12.01 24.24
CA ILE A 19 -2.27 -11.97 24.48
C ILE A 19 -1.71 -13.31 25.03
N VAL A 20 -2.53 -14.32 25.32
CA VAL A 20 -2.07 -15.62 25.84
C VAL A 20 -2.38 -16.76 24.87
N ARG A 21 -1.63 -16.85 23.77
CA ARG A 21 -1.44 -18.10 23.01
C ARG A 21 -0.11 -18.05 22.25
N LYS A 22 0.98 -18.14 23.01
CA LYS A 22 2.29 -18.57 22.49
C LYS A 22 2.44 -20.07 22.75
N LEU A 23 3.10 -20.75 21.79
CA LEU A 23 3.83 -22.02 21.92
C LEU A 23 3.00 -23.32 21.99
N ALA A 24 2.80 -23.97 20.84
CA ALA A 24 2.74 -25.42 20.75
C ALA A 24 2.96 -25.91 19.31
N GLY A 25 3.98 -26.76 19.12
CA GLY A 25 4.15 -27.67 17.97
C GLY A 25 4.78 -27.03 16.74
N GLY A 26 5.94 -27.45 16.23
CA GLY A 26 6.50 -28.80 16.26
C GLY A 26 6.71 -29.25 14.82
N LEU A 27 7.97 -29.55 14.49
CA LEU A 27 8.46 -30.13 13.23
C LEU A 27 7.47 -31.09 12.53
N CYS A 28 7.44 -31.02 11.19
CA CYS A 28 7.31 -32.23 10.38
C CYS A 28 8.09 -32.08 9.05
N VAL A 29 9.13 -32.90 8.94
CA VAL A 29 9.86 -33.29 7.73
C VAL A 29 8.98 -34.27 6.92
N VAL A 30 9.27 -34.43 5.61
CA VAL A 30 8.97 -35.54 4.67
C VAL A 30 8.40 -34.94 3.37
N ALA A 31 8.80 -35.28 2.14
CA ALA A 31 9.89 -36.07 1.59
C ALA A 31 9.93 -35.82 0.06
N LEU A 32 11.08 -36.12 -0.53
CA LEU A 32 11.31 -36.30 -1.96
C LEU A 32 10.31 -37.27 -2.62
N ALA A 33 9.88 -36.94 -3.84
CA ALA A 33 9.50 -37.94 -4.83
C ALA A 33 9.84 -37.44 -6.25
N SER A 34 10.98 -37.92 -6.74
CA SER A 34 11.40 -37.93 -8.14
C SER A 34 10.54 -38.93 -8.93
N LEU A 35 10.02 -38.55 -10.09
CA LEU A 35 9.44 -39.41 -11.16
C LEU A 35 9.29 -38.50 -12.40
N ALA A 36 9.59 -38.84 -13.64
CA ALA A 36 10.37 -39.88 -14.28
C ALA A 36 10.58 -39.37 -15.71
N LEU A 37 11.83 -39.40 -16.21
CA LEU A 37 12.09 -39.27 -17.64
C LEU A 37 11.56 -40.51 -18.35
N GLY A 38 10.69 -40.31 -19.33
CA GLY A 38 10.38 -41.31 -20.36
C GLY A 38 10.69 -40.73 -21.74
N PRO A 39 11.58 -41.33 -22.54
CA PRO A 39 11.77 -40.93 -23.93
C PRO A 39 10.59 -41.47 -24.77
N ARG A 40 9.83 -40.58 -25.39
CA ARG A 40 8.86 -40.95 -26.43
C ARG A 40 9.62 -41.12 -27.77
N PRO A 41 9.49 -42.26 -28.46
CA PRO A 41 9.97 -42.36 -29.83
C PRO A 41 9.04 -41.55 -30.75
N ILE A 42 9.56 -40.49 -31.35
CA ILE A 42 8.89 -39.76 -32.43
C ILE A 42 9.20 -40.51 -33.73
N LEU A 43 8.18 -41.09 -34.34
CA LEU A 43 8.24 -41.54 -35.73
C LEU A 43 8.54 -40.33 -36.62
N ALA A 44 9.70 -40.35 -37.27
CA ALA A 44 10.06 -39.41 -38.32
C ALA A 44 9.14 -39.64 -39.53
N ALA A 45 8.27 -38.67 -39.81
CA ALA A 45 7.63 -38.53 -41.11
C ALA A 45 8.66 -37.99 -42.12
N PRO A 46 8.58 -38.36 -43.41
CA PRO A 46 9.47 -37.83 -44.43
C PRO A 46 9.27 -36.31 -44.54
N THR A 47 10.30 -35.56 -44.19
CA THR A 47 10.40 -34.12 -44.40
C THR A 47 10.48 -33.87 -45.91
N THR A 48 9.35 -33.59 -46.53
CA THR A 48 9.30 -32.87 -47.80
C THR A 48 9.79 -31.46 -47.49
N GLU A 49 11.04 -31.17 -47.86
CA GLU A 49 11.65 -29.86 -47.74
C GLU A 49 10.81 -28.85 -48.54
N PRO A 50 10.23 -27.82 -47.91
CA PRO A 50 9.51 -26.78 -48.65
C PRO A 50 10.51 -26.05 -49.56
N PRO A 51 10.10 -25.69 -50.80
CA PRO A 51 10.98 -25.00 -51.72
C PRO A 51 11.53 -23.72 -51.09
N PRO A 52 12.80 -23.37 -51.34
CA PRO A 52 13.41 -22.17 -50.79
C PRO A 52 12.57 -20.94 -51.15
N PRO A 53 12.33 -20.01 -50.19
CA PRO A 53 11.57 -18.81 -50.47
C PRO A 53 12.27 -18.02 -51.59
N ALA A 54 11.50 -17.65 -52.62
CA ALA A 54 11.97 -16.76 -53.67
C ALA A 54 12.51 -15.45 -53.06
N PRO A 55 13.54 -14.83 -53.67
CA PRO A 55 14.10 -13.58 -53.14
C PRO A 55 13.03 -12.49 -53.14
N SER A 56 12.58 -12.10 -51.94
CA SER A 56 11.66 -10.98 -51.72
C SER A 56 12.46 -9.73 -51.38
N ILE A 57 12.11 -8.60 -52.01
CA ILE A 57 12.68 -7.29 -51.67
C ILE A 57 12.05 -6.85 -50.33
N THR A 58 12.78 -7.04 -49.24
CA THR A 58 12.35 -6.62 -47.90
C THR A 58 12.94 -5.25 -47.58
N VAL A 59 12.09 -4.23 -47.48
CA VAL A 59 12.48 -2.91 -46.98
C VAL A 59 12.17 -2.88 -45.48
N GLU A 60 13.17 -2.60 -44.64
CA GLU A 60 12.97 -2.46 -43.19
C GLU A 60 12.15 -1.19 -42.90
N GLY A 61 10.95 -1.37 -42.35
CA GLY A 61 10.04 -0.28 -42.03
C GLY A 61 8.75 -0.76 -41.34
N PRO A 62 7.85 0.17 -40.95
CA PRO A 62 6.54 -0.17 -40.40
C PRO A 62 5.63 -0.86 -41.42
N VAL A 63 6.05 -0.94 -42.68
CA VAL A 63 5.32 -1.61 -43.75
C VAL A 63 6.29 -2.53 -44.48
N GLN A 64 5.90 -3.80 -44.60
CA GLN A 64 6.61 -4.80 -45.38
C GLN A 64 5.67 -5.25 -46.50
N VAL A 65 6.11 -5.14 -47.76
CA VAL A 65 5.34 -5.59 -48.91
C VAL A 65 6.12 -6.67 -49.63
N GLU A 66 5.59 -7.89 -49.63
CA GLU A 66 6.16 -9.06 -50.30
C GLU A 66 5.31 -9.41 -51.52
N VAL A 67 5.86 -9.18 -52.71
CA VAL A 67 5.20 -9.60 -53.96
C VAL A 67 5.87 -10.89 -54.44
N ALA A 68 5.08 -11.91 -54.76
CA ALA A 68 5.62 -13.13 -55.35
C ALA A 68 6.23 -12.84 -56.73
N ALA A 69 7.41 -13.41 -57.01
CA ALA A 69 8.18 -13.15 -58.24
C ALA A 69 7.41 -13.51 -59.54
N GLU A 70 6.40 -14.37 -59.45
CA GLU A 70 5.52 -14.74 -60.56
C GLU A 70 4.52 -13.64 -60.95
N MET A 71 4.37 -12.60 -60.12
CA MET A 71 3.38 -11.54 -60.28
C MET A 71 4.03 -10.24 -60.78
N ILE A 72 4.37 -10.20 -62.08
CA ILE A 72 5.02 -9.05 -62.73
C ILE A 72 4.23 -7.75 -62.51
N GLU A 73 2.89 -7.81 -62.63
CA GLU A 73 2.03 -6.65 -62.38
C GLU A 73 2.10 -6.19 -60.92
N GLY A 74 2.32 -7.10 -59.98
CA GLY A 74 2.43 -6.77 -58.55
C GLY A 74 3.62 -5.88 -58.20
N GLU A 75 4.74 -6.03 -58.92
CA GLU A 75 5.91 -5.16 -58.74
C GLU A 75 5.60 -3.71 -59.08
N LEU A 76 4.72 -3.47 -60.07
CA LEU A 76 4.31 -2.13 -60.48
C LEU A 76 3.55 -1.40 -59.36
N TYR A 77 2.81 -2.13 -58.52
CA TYR A 77 1.99 -1.57 -57.44
C TYR A 77 2.65 -1.65 -56.06
N HIS A 78 3.87 -2.21 -55.96
CA HIS A 78 4.60 -2.31 -54.69
C HIS A 78 4.68 -0.96 -53.97
N GLY A 79 5.07 0.10 -54.69
CA GLY A 79 5.17 1.45 -54.15
C GLY A 79 3.81 2.01 -53.68
N TRP A 80 2.74 1.75 -54.44
CA TRP A 80 1.39 2.20 -54.06
C TRP A 80 0.89 1.49 -52.80
N ILE A 81 1.07 0.17 -52.69
CA ILE A 81 0.68 -0.62 -51.51
C ILE A 81 1.46 -0.14 -50.29
N HIS A 82 2.76 0.06 -50.45
CA HIS A 82 3.62 0.53 -49.38
C HIS A 82 3.19 1.92 -48.87
N ASP A 83 2.99 2.87 -49.77
CA ASP A 83 2.57 4.23 -49.42
C ASP A 83 1.16 4.27 -48.80
N HIS A 84 0.23 3.46 -49.32
CA HIS A 84 -1.11 3.35 -48.78
C HIS A 84 -1.10 2.78 -47.36
N ALA A 85 -0.40 1.66 -47.13
CA ALA A 85 -0.28 1.07 -45.81
C ALA A 85 0.41 2.00 -44.80
N ARG A 86 1.43 2.74 -45.23
CA ARG A 86 2.07 3.77 -44.39
C ARG A 86 1.07 4.85 -44.01
N THR A 87 0.32 5.36 -44.99
CA THR A 87 -0.70 6.40 -44.78
C THR A 87 -1.82 5.90 -43.85
N ALA A 88 -2.25 4.64 -44.01
CA ALA A 88 -3.26 4.02 -43.19
C ALA A 88 -2.81 3.93 -41.72
N LEU A 89 -1.55 3.57 -41.47
CA LEU A 89 -0.96 3.55 -40.14
C LEU A 89 -0.84 4.97 -39.54
N GLU A 90 -0.30 5.93 -40.29
CA GLU A 90 -0.09 7.31 -39.82
C GLU A 90 -1.41 7.99 -39.39
N ARG A 91 -2.51 7.71 -40.09
CA ARG A 91 -3.83 8.29 -39.80
C ARG A 91 -4.46 7.77 -38.51
N ARG A 92 -4.11 6.56 -38.05
CA ARG A 92 -4.81 5.85 -36.97
C ARG A 92 -4.07 5.90 -35.63
N ALA A 93 -3.31 6.97 -35.41
CA ALA A 93 -2.63 7.22 -34.15
C ALA A 93 -3.59 7.09 -32.94
N PRO A 94 -3.11 6.53 -31.81
CA PRO A 94 -1.72 6.23 -31.50
C PRO A 94 -1.30 4.80 -31.86
N LEU A 95 -0.17 4.66 -32.57
CA LEU A 95 0.51 3.39 -32.81
C LEU A 95 1.76 3.26 -31.93
N ARG A 96 2.22 2.01 -31.69
CA ARG A 96 3.48 1.77 -31.00
C ARG A 96 4.65 1.78 -31.99
N ALA A 97 5.82 2.19 -31.50
CA ALA A 97 7.07 2.03 -32.23
C ALA A 97 7.31 0.54 -32.50
N GLY A 98 7.39 0.16 -33.77
CA GLY A 98 7.57 -1.22 -34.21
C GLY A 98 6.29 -1.96 -34.61
N ASP A 99 5.11 -1.34 -34.48
CA ASP A 99 3.90 -1.88 -35.14
C ASP A 99 4.16 -1.94 -36.65
N ARG A 100 3.83 -3.07 -37.29
CA ARG A 100 4.06 -3.26 -38.73
C ARG A 100 2.94 -4.00 -39.44
N ILE A 101 2.70 -3.66 -40.71
CA ILE A 101 1.79 -4.39 -41.60
C ILE A 101 2.62 -5.09 -42.68
N SER A 102 2.42 -6.39 -42.83
CA SER A 102 2.95 -7.18 -43.95
C SER A 102 1.84 -7.46 -44.95
N VAL A 103 2.05 -7.10 -46.20
CA VAL A 103 1.15 -7.45 -47.31
C VAL A 103 1.88 -8.43 -48.22
N ARG A 104 1.29 -9.60 -48.46
CA ARG A 104 1.82 -10.60 -49.36
C ARG A 104 0.84 -10.90 -50.48
N LEU A 105 1.29 -10.74 -51.72
CA LEU A 105 0.49 -10.98 -52.92
C LEU A 105 1.05 -12.17 -53.69
N ARG A 106 0.18 -13.11 -54.07
CA ARG A 106 0.52 -14.31 -54.85
C ARG A 106 -0.53 -14.58 -55.92
N GLY A 107 -0.20 -15.39 -56.91
CA GLY A 107 -1.14 -15.83 -57.95
C GLY A 107 -0.81 -15.27 -59.33
N PHE A 108 -1.68 -15.57 -60.30
CA PHE A 108 -1.47 -15.28 -61.71
C PHE A 108 -2.78 -15.03 -62.44
N ALA A 109 -2.77 -14.09 -63.39
CA ALA A 109 -3.84 -13.80 -64.36
C ALA A 109 -5.28 -13.92 -63.83
N LEU A 110 -5.71 -12.91 -63.07
CA LEU A 110 -7.04 -12.79 -62.47
C LEU A 110 -7.33 -13.76 -61.31
N ASP A 111 -6.42 -14.63 -60.90
CA ASP A 111 -6.55 -15.46 -59.69
C ASP A 111 -5.48 -15.06 -58.67
N TYR A 112 -5.83 -14.10 -57.81
CA TYR A 112 -4.94 -13.49 -56.83
C TYR A 112 -5.22 -14.02 -55.42
N THR A 113 -4.18 -14.16 -54.61
CA THR A 113 -4.28 -14.40 -53.17
C THR A 113 -3.64 -13.24 -52.44
N ILE A 114 -4.43 -12.57 -51.60
CA ILE A 114 -4.03 -11.41 -50.81
C ILE A 114 -3.93 -11.85 -49.36
N GLU A 115 -2.74 -11.77 -48.81
CA GLU A 115 -2.46 -12.08 -47.40
C GLU A 115 -1.98 -10.80 -46.69
N VAL A 116 -2.78 -10.29 -45.75
CA VAL A 116 -2.41 -9.13 -44.93
C VAL A 116 -2.25 -9.56 -43.48
N ARG A 117 -1.10 -9.23 -42.89
CA ARG A 117 -0.75 -9.57 -41.51
C ARG A 117 -0.36 -8.32 -40.75
N ALA A 118 -0.94 -8.11 -39.58
CA ALA A 118 -0.56 -7.05 -38.65
C ALA A 118 0.30 -7.62 -37.53
N TYR A 119 1.41 -6.96 -37.20
CA TYR A 119 2.32 -7.37 -36.14
C TYR A 119 2.51 -6.25 -35.13
N ARG A 120 2.71 -6.67 -33.88
CA ARG A 120 3.03 -5.82 -32.75
C ARG A 120 4.44 -6.19 -32.22
N PRO A 121 5.25 -5.22 -31.79
CA PRO A 121 6.53 -5.51 -31.14
C PRO A 121 6.32 -6.39 -29.90
N GLY A 122 7.17 -7.41 -29.75
CA GLY A 122 7.15 -8.35 -28.63
C GLY A 122 6.25 -9.58 -28.83
N GLU A 123 5.42 -9.61 -29.86
CA GLU A 123 4.75 -10.84 -30.30
C GLU A 123 5.70 -11.57 -31.27
N GLU A 124 6.43 -12.58 -30.77
CA GLU A 124 7.49 -13.33 -31.47
C GLU A 124 7.00 -13.97 -32.79
N GLY A 125 6.96 -13.20 -33.87
CA GLY A 125 6.65 -13.67 -35.22
C GLY A 125 5.19 -14.08 -35.45
N GLN A 126 4.34 -14.09 -34.41
CA GLN A 126 2.91 -14.34 -34.58
C GLN A 126 2.18 -13.05 -34.95
N PRO A 127 1.48 -13.02 -36.09
CA PRO A 127 0.67 -11.86 -36.44
C PRO A 127 -0.51 -11.76 -35.49
N ARG A 128 -0.76 -10.55 -35.00
CA ARG A 128 -1.92 -10.22 -34.15
C ARG A 128 -3.23 -10.42 -34.89
N TRP A 129 -3.20 -10.07 -36.17
CA TRP A 129 -4.32 -10.18 -37.08
C TRP A 129 -3.81 -10.66 -38.43
N THR A 130 -4.55 -11.57 -39.04
CA THR A 130 -4.27 -12.09 -40.38
C THR A 130 -5.57 -12.18 -41.14
N ALA A 131 -5.56 -11.71 -42.37
CA ALA A 131 -6.57 -12.00 -43.36
C ALA A 131 -5.91 -12.60 -44.59
N ASP A 132 -6.50 -13.67 -45.09
CA ASP A 132 -6.14 -14.30 -46.36
C ASP A 132 -7.40 -14.33 -47.23
N LYS A 133 -7.31 -13.79 -48.45
CA LYS A 133 -8.42 -13.69 -49.38
C LYS A 133 -7.97 -14.04 -50.79
N GLY A 134 -8.54 -15.11 -51.33
CA GLY A 134 -8.51 -15.40 -52.75
C GLY A 134 -9.50 -14.50 -53.52
N CYS A 135 -9.08 -13.97 -54.67
CA CYS A 135 -9.85 -13.06 -55.50
C CYS A 135 -9.73 -13.46 -56.97
N LYS A 136 -10.86 -13.84 -57.58
CA LYS A 136 -10.96 -14.09 -59.02
C LYS A 136 -11.44 -12.83 -59.74
N CYS A 137 -10.59 -11.82 -59.81
CA CYS A 137 -11.01 -10.44 -60.05
C CYS A 137 -10.02 -9.68 -60.92
N LYS A 138 -10.44 -8.51 -61.41
CA LYS A 138 -9.55 -7.60 -62.13
C LYS A 138 -8.56 -6.94 -61.15
N LEU A 139 -7.48 -6.40 -61.70
CA LEU A 139 -6.42 -5.74 -60.94
C LEU A 139 -6.95 -4.60 -60.04
N ASP A 140 -7.83 -3.74 -60.57
CA ASP A 140 -8.42 -2.63 -59.79
C ASP A 140 -9.24 -3.13 -58.60
N GLU A 141 -9.96 -4.24 -58.77
CA GLU A 141 -10.74 -4.88 -57.69
C GLU A 141 -9.80 -5.49 -56.65
N MET A 142 -8.72 -6.13 -57.07
CA MET A 142 -7.68 -6.64 -56.17
C MET A 142 -7.04 -5.50 -55.36
N LEU A 143 -6.71 -4.36 -55.98
CA LEU A 143 -6.14 -3.21 -55.27
C LEU A 143 -7.11 -2.63 -54.24
N LEU A 144 -8.40 -2.55 -54.57
CA LEU A 144 -9.44 -2.14 -53.63
C LEU A 144 -9.54 -3.09 -52.42
N GLU A 145 -9.42 -4.40 -52.67
CA GLU A 145 -9.39 -5.41 -51.60
C GLU A 145 -8.14 -5.28 -50.72
N VAL A 146 -6.98 -4.99 -51.30
CA VAL A 146 -5.76 -4.69 -50.53
C VAL A 146 -5.96 -3.46 -49.64
N GLU A 147 -6.50 -2.37 -50.19
CA GLU A 147 -6.82 -1.14 -49.42
C GLU A 147 -7.73 -1.46 -48.24
N LEU A 148 -8.84 -2.17 -48.46
CA LEU A 148 -9.78 -2.56 -47.40
C LEU A 148 -9.13 -3.41 -46.30
N LEU A 149 -8.30 -4.39 -46.68
CA LEU A 149 -7.64 -5.27 -45.71
C LEU A 149 -6.54 -4.54 -44.94
N VAL A 150 -5.79 -3.65 -45.58
CA VAL A 150 -4.76 -2.83 -44.94
C VAL A 150 -5.38 -1.83 -43.96
N ASP A 151 -6.46 -1.16 -44.35
CA ASP A 151 -7.16 -0.23 -43.47
C ASP A 151 -7.71 -0.94 -42.23
N ARG A 152 -8.28 -2.13 -42.40
CA ARG A 152 -8.76 -2.96 -41.30
C ARG A 152 -7.62 -3.42 -40.39
N ALA A 153 -6.49 -3.83 -40.96
CA ALA A 153 -5.31 -4.21 -40.19
C ALA A 153 -4.81 -3.04 -39.32
N ALA A 154 -4.80 -1.83 -39.88
CA ALA A 154 -4.41 -0.61 -39.17
C ALA A 154 -5.42 -0.24 -38.06
N ASP A 155 -6.73 -0.39 -38.31
CA ASP A 155 -7.78 -0.18 -37.31
C ASP A 155 -7.63 -1.14 -36.12
N GLU A 156 -7.34 -2.42 -36.37
CA GLU A 156 -7.09 -3.41 -35.32
C GLU A 156 -5.86 -3.04 -34.48
N LEU A 157 -4.74 -2.64 -35.10
CA LEU A 157 -3.56 -2.18 -34.36
C LEU A 157 -3.85 -0.97 -33.48
N ALA A 158 -4.58 0.01 -34.03
CA ALA A 158 -4.98 1.22 -33.31
C ALA A 158 -5.94 0.92 -32.15
N ALA A 159 -6.90 0.01 -32.34
CA ALA A 159 -7.84 -0.40 -31.32
C ALA A 159 -7.14 -1.04 -30.12
N VAL A 160 -6.17 -1.93 -30.37
CA VAL A 160 -5.38 -2.56 -29.30
C VAL A 160 -4.48 -1.53 -28.61
N ALA A 161 -3.81 -0.65 -29.36
CA ALA A 161 -2.99 0.41 -28.77
C ALA A 161 -3.83 1.36 -27.88
N GLY A 162 -5.04 1.71 -28.31
CA GLY A 162 -5.99 2.49 -27.52
C GLY A 162 -6.49 1.74 -26.28
N ALA A 163 -6.64 0.42 -26.32
CA ALA A 163 -6.99 -0.39 -25.15
C ALA A 163 -5.84 -0.41 -24.13
N GLU A 164 -4.60 -0.62 -24.56
CA GLU A 164 -3.42 -0.62 -23.70
C GLU A 164 -3.19 0.74 -23.04
N GLN A 165 -3.37 1.85 -23.77
CA GLN A 165 -3.24 3.19 -23.19
C GLN A 165 -4.31 3.45 -22.13
N ARG A 166 -5.54 2.97 -22.35
CA ARG A 166 -6.61 3.07 -21.35
C ARG A 166 -6.28 2.25 -20.11
N ALA A 167 -5.80 1.02 -20.28
CA ALA A 167 -5.35 0.18 -19.17
C ALA A 167 -4.21 0.82 -18.37
N ALA A 168 -3.20 1.37 -19.06
CA ALA A 168 -2.07 2.04 -18.42
C ALA A 168 -2.50 3.30 -17.63
N ARG A 169 -3.44 4.09 -18.17
CA ARG A 169 -4.01 5.26 -17.46
C ARG A 169 -4.80 4.84 -16.23
N GLU A 170 -5.56 3.75 -16.33
CA GLU A 170 -6.31 3.21 -15.20
C GLU A 170 -5.39 2.68 -14.10
N GLU A 171 -4.32 1.96 -14.46
CA GLU A 171 -3.31 1.51 -13.51
C GLU A 171 -2.64 2.69 -12.80
N GLN A 172 -2.28 3.75 -13.54
CA GLN A 172 -1.73 4.97 -12.96
C GLN A 172 -2.71 5.67 -12.00
N ARG A 173 -4.00 5.68 -12.32
CA ARG A 173 -5.04 6.23 -11.43
C ARG A 173 -5.11 5.43 -10.12
N LEU A 174 -5.19 4.10 -10.22
CA LEU A 174 -5.23 3.22 -9.05
C LEU A 174 -3.95 3.32 -8.20
N ALA A 175 -2.78 3.47 -8.83
CA ALA A 175 -1.53 3.67 -8.12
C ALA A 175 -1.51 4.99 -7.32
N ARG A 176 -2.07 6.08 -7.88
CA ARG A 176 -2.20 7.36 -7.17
C ARG A 176 -3.17 7.27 -5.99
N GLU A 177 -4.33 6.65 -6.19
CA GLU A 177 -5.32 6.44 -5.13
C GLU A 177 -4.74 5.61 -3.96
N ARG A 178 -3.96 4.57 -4.27
CA ARG A 178 -3.26 3.78 -3.24
C ARG A 178 -2.22 4.61 -2.49
N ALA A 179 -1.41 5.40 -3.20
CA ALA A 179 -0.42 6.27 -2.57
C ALA A 179 -1.05 7.34 -1.67
N GLU A 180 -2.19 7.90 -2.08
CA GLU A 180 -2.96 8.84 -1.26
C GLU A 180 -3.54 8.17 -0.01
N ALA A 181 -4.12 6.97 -0.15
CA ALA A 181 -4.63 6.20 0.98
C ALA A 181 -3.54 5.80 1.97
N GLU A 182 -2.37 5.39 1.49
CA GLU A 182 -1.19 5.10 2.34
C GLU A 182 -0.70 6.37 3.05
N ALA A 183 -0.68 7.51 2.38
CA ALA A 183 -0.30 8.78 2.99
C ALA A 183 -1.31 9.24 4.07
N GLU A 184 -2.60 9.03 3.84
CA GLU A 184 -3.64 9.30 4.84
C GLU A 184 -3.53 8.37 6.04
N GLN A 185 -3.31 7.07 5.82
CA GLN A 185 -3.07 6.11 6.90
C GLN A 185 -1.85 6.49 7.73
N ALA A 186 -0.74 6.86 7.10
CA ALA A 186 0.47 7.31 7.80
C ALA A 186 0.20 8.57 8.66
N ARG A 187 -0.62 9.51 8.16
CA ARG A 187 -1.04 10.69 8.95
C ARG A 187 -1.90 10.31 10.14
N LEU A 188 -2.84 9.39 9.97
CA LEU A 188 -3.69 8.90 11.06
C LEU A 188 -2.88 8.12 12.10
N GLU A 189 -1.91 7.32 11.67
CA GLU A 189 -0.97 6.63 12.56
C GLU A 189 -0.12 7.61 13.37
N GLU A 190 0.40 8.67 12.73
CA GLU A 190 1.12 9.74 13.42
C GLU A 190 0.23 10.45 14.45
N GLU A 191 -1.00 10.80 14.09
CA GLU A 191 -1.97 11.40 15.01
C GLU A 191 -2.30 10.47 16.19
N ASN A 192 -2.49 9.17 15.92
CA ASN A 192 -2.75 8.17 16.95
C ASN A 192 -1.54 7.93 17.85
N ALA A 193 -0.32 7.96 17.30
CA ALA A 193 0.92 7.89 18.08
C ALA A 193 1.03 9.10 19.02
N LEU A 194 0.71 10.30 18.53
CA LEU A 194 0.67 11.52 19.36
C LEU A 194 -0.43 11.46 20.43
N ARG A 195 -1.59 10.87 20.14
CA ARG A 195 -2.68 10.68 21.12
C ARG A 195 -2.39 9.62 22.18
N SER A 196 -1.59 8.61 21.84
CA SER A 196 -1.28 7.47 22.72
C SER A 196 -0.01 7.65 23.56
N GLU A 197 0.72 8.77 23.40
CA GLU A 197 1.83 9.07 24.29
C GLU A 197 1.34 9.10 25.75
N PRO A 198 1.92 8.26 26.64
CA PRO A 198 1.46 8.15 28.02
C PRO A 198 1.61 9.50 28.72
N TYR A 199 0.54 9.92 29.39
CA TYR A 199 0.50 11.18 30.14
C TYR A 199 1.70 11.28 31.08
N ARG A 200 2.53 12.30 30.85
CA ARG A 200 3.59 12.70 31.78
C ARG A 200 3.06 13.84 32.63
N PRO A 201 2.88 13.66 33.95
CA PRO A 201 2.42 14.74 34.82
C PRO A 201 3.44 15.88 34.80
N ALA A 202 2.96 17.12 34.71
CA ALA A 202 3.83 18.28 34.80
C ALA A 202 4.36 18.42 36.24
N ARG A 203 5.36 19.29 36.45
CA ARG A 203 5.91 19.57 37.80
C ARG A 203 4.84 19.93 38.84
N LEU A 204 3.76 20.58 38.40
CA LEU A 204 2.60 20.91 39.23
C LEU A 204 1.76 19.68 39.58
N GLY A 205 1.51 18.78 38.63
CA GLY A 205 0.90 17.47 38.89
C GLY A 205 1.74 16.60 39.82
N PHE A 206 3.07 16.63 39.70
CA PHE A 206 3.97 15.94 40.63
C PHE A 206 3.89 16.53 42.04
N ALA A 207 3.90 17.86 42.18
CA ALA A 207 3.71 18.53 43.46
C ALA A 207 2.33 18.21 44.08
N GLY A 208 1.28 18.17 43.26
CA GLY A 208 -0.05 17.72 43.66
C GLY A 208 -0.05 16.29 44.18
N ALA A 209 0.55 15.35 43.45
CA ALA A 209 0.67 13.94 43.85
C ALA A 209 1.44 13.77 45.18
N VAL A 210 2.56 14.48 45.35
CA VAL A 210 3.32 14.49 46.60
C VAL A 210 2.48 15.06 47.75
N ALA A 211 1.79 16.18 47.55
CA ALA A 211 0.93 16.79 48.55
C ALA A 211 -0.24 15.88 48.95
N THR A 212 -0.90 15.23 47.99
CA THR A 212 -1.98 14.25 48.27
C THR A 212 -1.44 13.06 49.05
N GLY A 213 -0.24 12.56 48.73
CA GLY A 213 0.42 11.49 49.48
C GLY A 213 0.71 11.87 50.93
N VAL A 214 1.28 13.06 51.15
CA VAL A 214 1.58 13.58 52.50
C VAL A 214 0.29 13.83 53.29
N GLY A 215 -0.70 14.49 52.68
CA GLY A 215 -1.98 14.79 53.31
C GLY A 215 -2.74 13.52 53.69
N GLY A 216 -2.74 12.50 52.82
CA GLY A 216 -3.32 11.18 53.10
C GLY A 216 -2.64 10.49 54.29
N GLY A 217 -1.31 10.52 54.37
CA GLY A 217 -0.54 9.97 55.49
C GLY A 217 -0.86 10.66 56.83
N MET A 218 -1.00 11.98 56.83
CA MET A 218 -1.42 12.74 58.01
C MET A 218 -2.85 12.41 58.45
N LEU A 219 -3.77 12.24 57.49
CA LEU A 219 -5.15 11.84 57.75
C LEU A 219 -5.23 10.47 58.44
N VAL A 220 -4.52 9.46 57.91
CA VAL A 220 -4.48 8.11 58.50
C VAL A 220 -3.91 8.15 59.92
N THR A 221 -2.85 8.93 60.14
CA THR A 221 -2.22 9.08 61.45
C THR A 221 -3.14 9.81 62.44
N GLY A 222 -3.83 10.87 62.00
CA GLY A 222 -4.82 11.59 62.79
C GLY A 222 -6.00 10.72 63.21
N ILE A 223 -6.54 9.90 62.29
CA ILE A 223 -7.60 8.92 62.59
C ILE A 223 -7.11 7.89 63.61
N ALA A 224 -5.90 7.34 63.42
CA ALA A 224 -5.33 6.36 64.34
C ALA A 224 -5.17 6.93 65.75
N LEU A 225 -4.67 8.16 65.89
CA LEU A 225 -4.52 8.84 67.19
C LEU A 225 -5.87 9.18 67.84
N ALA A 226 -6.85 9.64 67.06
CA ALA A 226 -8.19 9.94 67.54
C ALA A 226 -8.93 8.67 68.01
N ALA A 227 -8.77 7.56 67.29
CA ALA A 227 -9.39 6.27 67.61
C ALA A 227 -8.73 5.57 68.80
N LYS A 228 -7.41 5.71 69.00
CA LYS A 228 -6.69 5.06 70.10
C LYS A 228 -7.13 5.55 71.48
N GLY A 229 -7.68 6.77 71.58
CA GLY A 229 -8.24 7.32 72.81
C GLY A 229 -7.26 7.33 73.99
N GLN A 230 -7.78 7.51 75.21
CA GLN A 230 -6.98 7.33 76.42
C GLN A 230 -6.59 5.85 76.53
N GLY A 231 -5.31 5.56 76.33
CA GLY A 231 -4.78 4.20 76.54
C GLY A 231 -5.06 3.77 77.97
N ALA A 232 -5.60 2.56 78.15
CA ALA A 232 -5.80 2.00 79.47
C ALA A 232 -4.46 2.02 80.24
N PRO A 233 -4.43 2.55 81.47
CA PRO A 233 -3.18 2.67 82.22
C PRO A 233 -2.60 1.26 82.46
N THR A 234 -1.47 0.97 81.81
CA THR A 234 -0.68 -0.21 82.14
C THR A 234 -0.05 0.03 83.50
N GLY A 235 -0.47 -0.78 84.48
CA GLY A 235 -0.17 -0.58 85.89
C GLY A 235 1.32 -0.38 86.16
N ASN A 236 1.65 0.83 86.64
CA ASN A 236 2.78 1.21 87.50
C ASN A 236 3.48 2.52 87.13
N ASP A 237 3.07 3.24 86.08
CA ASP A 237 3.62 4.56 85.79
C ASP A 237 2.69 5.69 86.24
N LEU A 238 3.18 6.51 87.19
CA LEU A 238 2.60 7.78 87.68
C LEU A 238 2.62 8.90 86.62
N VAL A 239 2.57 8.56 85.34
CA VAL A 239 2.55 9.51 84.23
C VAL A 239 1.11 9.94 84.00
N ALA A 240 0.85 11.25 84.11
CA ALA A 240 -0.46 11.82 83.90
C ALA A 240 -1.03 11.33 82.55
N PRO A 241 -2.29 10.84 82.50
CA PRO A 241 -2.88 10.33 81.28
C PRO A 241 -2.92 11.44 80.24
N SER A 242 -2.02 11.37 79.25
CA SER A 242 -1.97 12.29 78.14
C SER A 242 -3.10 11.95 77.18
N ASP A 243 -4.13 12.79 77.12
CA ASP A 243 -5.19 12.67 76.13
C ASP A 243 -4.63 13.01 74.74
N LEU A 244 -4.62 12.02 73.84
CA LEU A 244 -4.10 12.13 72.48
C LEU A 244 -5.18 12.61 71.47
N ARG A 245 -6.43 12.83 71.91
CA ARG A 245 -7.51 13.31 71.04
C ARG A 245 -7.26 14.72 70.49
N PRO A 246 -6.84 15.73 71.28
CA PRO A 246 -6.59 17.08 70.76
C PRO A 246 -5.56 17.13 69.61
N PRO A 247 -4.36 16.50 69.72
CA PRO A 247 -3.42 16.48 68.59
C PRO A 247 -3.91 15.63 67.42
N GLY A 248 -4.72 14.59 67.68
CA GLY A 248 -5.36 13.79 66.62
C GLY A 248 -6.30 14.61 65.73
N PHE A 249 -7.16 15.44 66.33
CA PHE A 249 -8.06 16.34 65.58
C PHE A 249 -7.30 17.44 64.82
N ALA A 250 -6.22 17.97 65.40
CA ALA A 250 -5.37 18.95 64.72
C ALA A 250 -4.71 18.35 63.46
N LEU A 251 -4.16 17.13 63.56
CA LEU A 251 -3.57 16.41 62.42
C LEU A 251 -4.61 16.08 61.35
N LEU A 252 -5.83 15.72 61.75
CA LEU A 252 -6.96 15.51 60.84
C LEU A 252 -7.27 16.77 60.03
N GLY A 253 -7.39 17.93 60.68
CA GLY A 253 -7.68 19.20 60.01
C GLY A 253 -6.58 19.63 59.04
N VAL A 254 -5.31 19.52 59.46
CA VAL A 254 -4.16 19.85 58.61
C VAL A 254 -4.07 18.87 57.42
N GLY A 255 -4.24 17.58 57.67
CA GLY A 255 -4.23 16.55 56.63
C GLY A 255 -5.30 16.77 55.57
N LEU A 256 -6.53 17.14 55.97
CA LEU A 256 -7.64 17.43 55.06
C LEU A 256 -7.37 18.67 54.20
N GLY A 257 -6.76 19.72 54.77
CA GLY A 257 -6.37 20.93 54.04
C GLY A 257 -5.27 20.67 53.00
N ILE A 258 -4.25 19.90 53.35
CA ILE A 258 -3.17 19.54 52.42
C ILE A 258 -3.71 18.63 51.31
N LEU A 259 -4.55 17.65 51.65
CA LEU A 259 -5.12 16.72 50.68
C LEU A 259 -6.03 17.44 49.68
N SER A 260 -6.92 18.32 50.14
CA SER A 260 -7.79 19.09 49.25
C SER A 260 -6.97 19.97 48.31
N THR A 261 -5.94 20.66 48.82
CA THR A 261 -5.04 21.48 48.00
C THR A 261 -4.31 20.62 46.96
N GLY A 262 -3.78 19.46 47.35
CA GLY A 262 -3.11 18.53 46.45
C GLY A 262 -4.00 18.02 45.32
N VAL A 263 -5.24 17.62 45.65
CA VAL A 263 -6.25 17.18 44.67
C VAL A 263 -6.63 18.33 43.73
N THR A 264 -6.81 19.54 44.25
CA THR A 264 -7.16 20.71 43.43
C THR A 264 -6.05 21.03 42.43
N LEU A 265 -4.79 20.98 42.86
CA LEU A 265 -3.63 21.15 41.97
C LEU A 265 -3.57 20.06 40.90
N LEU A 266 -3.86 18.79 41.25
CA LEU A 266 -3.97 17.69 40.29
C LEU A 266 -5.07 17.91 39.26
N VAL A 267 -6.27 18.34 39.68
CA VAL A 267 -7.39 18.62 38.77
C VAL A 267 -7.06 19.79 37.85
N ILE A 268 -6.47 20.87 38.38
CA ILE A 268 -6.02 22.01 37.56
C ILE A 268 -4.98 21.54 36.54
N ASP A 269 -4.01 20.71 36.93
CA ASP A 269 -2.99 20.18 36.02
C ASP A 269 -3.61 19.31 34.91
N VAL A 270 -4.55 18.42 35.26
CA VAL A 270 -5.27 17.57 34.29
C VAL A 270 -6.12 18.41 33.34
N VAL A 271 -6.88 19.38 33.83
CA VAL A 271 -7.74 20.25 33.00
C VAL A 271 -6.88 21.10 32.07
N ARG A 272 -5.79 21.68 32.59
CA ARG A 272 -4.88 22.53 31.82
C ARG A 272 -4.12 21.73 30.76
N CYS A 273 -3.63 20.53 31.09
CA CYS A 273 -3.02 19.66 30.10
C CYS A 273 -4.03 19.07 29.11
N ASN A 274 -5.29 18.87 29.48
CA ASN A 274 -6.30 18.41 28.53
C ASN A 274 -6.68 19.52 27.52
N LYS A 275 -6.66 20.78 27.96
CA LYS A 275 -6.96 21.94 27.11
C LYS A 275 -5.79 22.28 26.16
N ASP A 276 -4.56 22.20 26.66
CA ASP A 276 -3.34 22.60 25.94
C ASP A 276 -2.36 21.42 25.75
N ARG A 277 -2.84 20.31 25.19
CA ARG A 277 -2.05 19.06 25.04
C ARG A 277 -0.69 19.26 24.36
N LEU A 278 -0.61 20.19 23.40
CA LEU A 278 0.62 20.49 22.66
C LEU A 278 1.69 21.20 23.50
N GLU A 279 1.31 21.90 24.58
CA GLU A 279 2.25 22.67 25.41
C GLU A 279 2.76 21.90 26.63
N CYS A 280 1.91 21.06 27.24
CA CYS A 280 2.27 20.30 28.44
C CYS A 280 3.45 19.33 28.21
N GLY A 281 3.55 18.70 27.04
CA GLY A 281 4.65 17.77 26.73
C GLY A 281 5.97 18.45 26.33
N ARG A 282 5.93 19.71 25.84
CA ARG A 282 7.08 20.33 25.17
C ARG A 282 8.08 21.01 26.11
N ARG A 283 7.66 21.44 27.31
CA ARG A 283 8.50 22.25 28.21
C ARG A 283 9.58 21.48 28.97
N GLU A 284 9.50 20.15 29.09
CA GLU A 284 10.51 19.38 29.84
C GLU A 284 11.73 18.97 29.00
N GLY A 285 11.63 19.00 27.67
CA GLY A 285 12.73 18.64 26.76
C GLY A 285 13.89 19.64 26.75
N VAL A 286 13.69 20.88 27.22
CA VAL A 286 14.74 21.92 27.17
C VAL A 286 15.80 21.67 28.24
N PHE A 287 15.42 21.25 29.45
CA PHE A 287 16.37 20.95 30.52
C PHE A 287 17.13 19.63 30.31
N THR A 288 16.47 18.60 29.74
CA THR A 288 17.15 17.34 29.40
C THR A 288 18.03 17.45 28.15
N ARG A 289 17.73 18.33 27.19
CA ARG A 289 18.68 18.64 26.10
C ARG A 289 19.93 19.37 26.60
N ALA A 290 19.80 20.28 27.56
CA ALA A 290 20.96 20.98 28.12
C ALA A 290 21.90 20.04 28.90
N THR A 291 21.36 19.06 29.63
CA THR A 291 22.20 18.06 30.34
C THR A 291 22.79 17.02 29.39
N ARG A 292 22.07 16.59 28.35
CA ARG A 292 22.60 15.65 27.34
C ARG A 292 23.64 16.30 26.41
N ALA A 293 23.53 17.60 26.14
CA ALA A 293 24.57 18.37 25.42
C ALA A 293 25.87 18.48 26.23
N ARG A 294 25.78 18.63 27.56
CA ARG A 294 26.96 18.71 28.45
C ARG A 294 27.64 17.34 28.67
N ALA A 295 26.89 16.24 28.58
CA ALA A 295 27.47 14.89 28.66
C ALA A 295 28.25 14.50 27.39
N ARG A 296 27.87 15.01 26.20
CA ARG A 296 28.62 14.77 24.95
C ARG A 296 29.91 15.59 24.84
N SER A 297 30.04 16.69 25.56
CA SER A 297 31.25 17.52 25.56
C SER A 297 32.34 17.06 26.54
N MET A 298 32.14 15.96 27.28
CA MET A 298 33.08 15.47 28.30
C MET A 298 33.82 14.17 27.93
N THR A 299 33.58 13.60 26.75
CA THR A 299 34.22 12.36 26.28
C THR A 299 35.34 12.57 25.25
N TRP A 300 35.96 13.75 25.23
CA TRP A 300 37.21 13.99 24.49
C TRP A 300 38.31 14.40 25.47
N ARG A 301 38.97 13.40 26.05
CA ARG A 301 40.32 13.46 26.60
C ARG A 301 40.92 12.07 26.62
#